data_AF-A0AAX2TKV5-F1
#
_entry.id   AF-A0AAX2TKV5-F1
#
_cell.length_a   1.000
_cell.length_b   1.000
_cell.length_c   1.000
_cell.angle_alpha   90.00
_cell.angle_beta   90.00
_cell.angle_gamma   90.00
#
_symmetry.space_group_name_H-M   'P 1'
#
loop_
_entity.id
_entity.type
_entity.pdbx_description
1 polymer ?
#
loop_
_entity_poly.entity_id
_entity_poly.type
_entity_poly.pdbx_seq_one_letter_code
_entity_poly.pdbx_strand_id
1 'polypeptide(L)'
;GKLFHTARWPKGPIELAGKRVGVVGNGATGIQVIQSIAGEVGHLKVFIRTPQYIIPMKNPKWDAADAEAYKSKFKFLTERLPKTFTGFEFDFEHAWADLTPQQRRQVVEDCWNDGSLKLWVSSFAELFF
;
A
#
# COMPACT_ATOMS: atom_id res chain seq x y z
N GLY A 1 4.34 -11.45 -29.44
CA GLY A 1 5.24 -11.29 -28.27
C GLY A 1 4.88 -12.30 -27.20
N LYS A 2 5.55 -12.29 -26.04
CA LYS A 2 5.17 -13.12 -24.88
C LYS A 2 3.98 -12.48 -24.15
N LEU A 3 3.10 -13.30 -23.57
CA LEU A 3 1.93 -12.87 -22.81
C LEU A 3 1.95 -13.59 -21.45
N PHE A 4 1.73 -12.85 -20.37
CA PHE A 4 1.68 -13.39 -19.02
C PHE A 4 0.49 -12.82 -18.26
N HIS A 5 -0.10 -13.65 -17.40
CA HIS A 5 -0.99 -13.18 -16.35
C HIS A 5 -0.21 -13.13 -15.04
N THR A 6 -0.30 -12.04 -14.28
CA THR A 6 0.50 -11.82 -13.06
C THR A 6 0.29 -12.91 -12.01
N ALA A 7 -0.94 -13.42 -11.86
CA ALA A 7 -1.24 -14.56 -10.98
C ALA A 7 -0.63 -15.91 -11.43
N ARG A 8 -0.09 -16.01 -12.65
CA ARG A 8 0.59 -17.19 -13.19
C ARG A 8 1.93 -16.79 -13.81
N TRP A 9 2.65 -15.91 -13.11
CA TRP A 9 3.94 -15.43 -13.57
C TRP A 9 4.92 -16.59 -13.78
N PRO A 10 5.70 -16.61 -14.88
CA PRO A 10 6.71 -17.63 -15.10
C PRO A 10 7.69 -17.75 -13.92
N LYS A 11 8.10 -18.99 -13.61
CA LYS A 11 9.06 -19.26 -12.53
C LYS A 11 10.52 -19.02 -12.93
N GLY A 12 10.83 -19.11 -14.22
CA GLY A 12 12.16 -18.82 -14.76
C GLY A 12 12.38 -17.32 -15.01
N PRO A 13 13.64 -16.91 -15.24
CA PRO A 13 13.96 -15.52 -15.52
C PRO A 13 13.27 -15.03 -16.79
N ILE A 14 12.88 -13.76 -16.79
CA ILE A 14 12.31 -13.08 -17.94
C ILE A 14 13.16 -11.87 -18.22
N GLU A 15 13.88 -11.89 -19.33
CA GLU A 15 14.62 -10.72 -19.81
C GLU A 15 13.61 -9.63 -20.24
N LEU A 16 13.59 -8.49 -19.55
CA LEU A 16 12.77 -7.34 -19.92
C LEU A 16 13.60 -6.15 -20.42
N ALA A 17 14.91 -6.15 -20.13
CA ALA A 17 15.87 -5.15 -20.59
C ALA A 17 15.70 -4.76 -22.06
N GLY A 18 15.50 -3.46 -22.32
CA GLY A 18 15.36 -2.90 -23.67
C GLY A 18 14.07 -3.29 -24.42
N LYS A 19 13.19 -4.11 -23.84
CA LYS A 19 11.95 -4.54 -24.50
C LYS A 19 10.84 -3.50 -24.40
N ARG A 20 9.89 -3.58 -25.34
CA ARG A 20 8.62 -2.85 -25.29
C ARG A 20 7.59 -3.70 -24.56
N VAL A 21 7.13 -3.23 -23.40
CA VAL A 21 6.21 -3.98 -22.53
C VAL A 21 4.90 -3.23 -22.38
N GLY A 22 3.79 -3.97 -22.44
CA GLY A 22 2.46 -3.49 -22.15
C GLY A 22 1.94 -4.08 -20.85
N VAL A 23 1.42 -3.25 -19.94
CA VAL A 23 0.73 -3.69 -18.72
C VAL A 23 -0.73 -3.26 -18.79
N VAL A 24 -1.65 -4.21 -18.60
CA VAL A 24 -3.10 -3.94 -18.60
C VAL A 24 -3.60 -3.98 -17.17
N GLY A 25 -4.16 -2.86 -16.71
CA GLY A 25 -4.66 -2.70 -15.34
C GLY A 25 -3.67 -2.06 -14.38
N ASN A 26 -4.22 -1.34 -13.39
CA ASN A 26 -3.51 -0.53 -12.41
C ASN A 26 -4.10 -0.68 -10.99
N GLY A 27 -4.66 -1.86 -10.67
CA GLY A 27 -4.94 -2.24 -9.28
C GLY A 27 -3.63 -2.53 -8.52
N ALA A 28 -3.74 -3.06 -7.29
CA ALA A 28 -2.57 -3.32 -6.43
C ALA A 28 -1.42 -4.06 -7.16
N THR A 29 -1.74 -5.15 -7.86
CA THR A 29 -0.76 -5.92 -8.64
C THR A 29 -0.17 -5.13 -9.80
N GLY A 30 -0.99 -4.35 -10.50
CA GLY A 30 -0.54 -3.55 -11.65
C GLY A 30 0.45 -2.47 -11.20
N ILE A 31 0.12 -1.74 -10.13
CA ILE A 31 0.97 -0.70 -9.56
C ILE A 31 2.35 -1.26 -9.18
N GLN A 32 2.37 -2.40 -8.47
CA GLN A 32 3.62 -3.06 -8.08
C GLN A 32 4.45 -3.48 -9.30
N VAL A 33 3.84 -4.17 -10.28
CA VAL A 33 4.55 -4.61 -11.49
C VAL A 33 5.11 -3.43 -12.27
N ILE A 34 4.32 -2.38 -12.47
CA ILE A 34 4.72 -1.16 -13.19
C ILE A 34 5.94 -0.54 -12.52
N GLN A 35 5.90 -0.34 -11.19
CA GLN A 35 6.99 0.24 -10.42
C GLN A 35 8.27 -0.59 -10.49
N SER A 36 8.15 -1.92 -10.42
CA SER A 36 9.31 -2.82 -10.44
C SER A 36 10.03 -2.85 -11.79
N ILE A 37 9.29 -2.83 -12.91
CA ILE A 37 9.90 -3.04 -14.25
C ILE A 37 10.19 -1.75 -15.00
N ALA A 38 9.62 -0.61 -14.59
CA ALA A 38 9.71 0.65 -15.34
C ALA A 38 11.16 1.11 -15.58
N GLY A 39 12.07 0.84 -14.65
CA GLY A 39 13.49 1.17 -14.79
C GLY A 39 14.32 0.18 -15.63
N GLU A 40 13.75 -0.97 -15.99
CA GLU A 40 14.45 -2.03 -16.74
C GLU A 40 14.06 -2.05 -18.22
N VAL A 41 12.77 -1.87 -18.52
CA VAL A 41 12.24 -1.98 -19.88
C VAL A 41 12.68 -0.82 -20.77
N GLY A 42 12.83 -1.06 -22.08
CA GLY A 42 13.14 0.02 -23.03
C GLY A 42 11.96 0.96 -23.27
N HIS A 43 10.74 0.46 -23.18
CA HIS A 43 9.52 1.28 -23.27
C HIS A 43 8.36 0.58 -22.55
N LEU A 44 7.72 1.27 -21.60
CA LEU A 44 6.53 0.78 -20.90
C LEU A 44 5.27 1.49 -21.40
N LYS A 45 4.22 0.74 -21.76
CA LYS A 45 2.89 1.29 -21.99
C LYS A 45 1.89 0.68 -21.01
N VAL A 46 1.22 1.53 -20.24
CA VAL A 46 0.21 1.12 -19.27
C VAL A 46 -1.18 1.40 -19.83
N PHE A 47 -2.02 0.38 -19.89
CA PHE A 47 -3.40 0.47 -20.34
C PHE A 47 -4.31 0.53 -19.11
N ILE A 48 -4.73 1.75 -18.76
CA ILE A 48 -5.55 2.05 -17.59
C ILE A 48 -7.01 2.19 -18.03
N ARG A 49 -7.91 1.42 -17.41
CA ARG A 49 -9.35 1.62 -17.57
C ARG A 49 -9.88 2.64 -16.55
N THR A 50 -9.46 2.51 -15.30
CA THR A 50 -9.91 3.35 -14.19
C THR A 50 -8.69 3.72 -13.33
N PRO A 51 -8.33 5.00 -13.23
CA PRO A 51 -7.29 5.45 -12.31
C PRO A 51 -7.61 5.05 -10.87
N GLN A 52 -6.58 4.76 -10.08
CA GLN A 52 -6.70 4.42 -8.66
C GLN A 52 -6.06 5.52 -7.83
N TYR A 53 -6.63 5.78 -6.65
CA TYR A 53 -5.94 6.55 -5.63
C TYR A 53 -4.83 5.68 -5.02
N ILE A 54 -3.64 6.25 -4.87
CA ILE A 54 -2.48 5.56 -4.33
C ILE A 54 -1.89 6.37 -3.19
N ILE A 55 -1.29 5.67 -2.24
CA ILE A 55 -0.56 6.26 -1.12
C ILE A 55 0.90 5.78 -1.16
N PRO A 56 1.86 6.60 -0.73
CA PRO A 56 3.24 6.16 -0.58
C PRO A 56 3.31 5.02 0.43
N MET A 57 3.94 3.91 0.04
CA MET A 57 4.26 2.83 0.97
C MET A 57 5.67 3.02 1.49
N LYS A 58 5.82 3.33 2.77
CA LYS A 58 7.12 3.33 3.44
C LYS A 58 7.51 1.88 3.74
N ASN A 59 8.54 1.39 3.07
CA ASN A 59 9.09 0.05 3.28
C ASN A 59 10.55 0.14 3.74
N PRO A 60 10.81 0.50 5.01
CA PRO A 60 12.16 0.59 5.55
C PRO A 60 12.82 -0.80 5.60
N LYS A 61 14.16 -0.84 5.62
CA LYS A 61 14.87 -2.06 5.98
C LYS A 61 14.76 -2.27 7.49
N TRP A 62 14.51 -3.49 7.91
CA TRP A 62 14.41 -3.89 9.31
C TRP A 62 15.69 -4.59 9.73
N ASP A 63 16.20 -4.25 10.90
CA ASP A 63 17.29 -4.98 11.54
C ASP A 63 16.79 -5.94 12.64
N ALA A 64 17.73 -6.58 13.33
CA ALA A 64 17.42 -7.52 14.40
C ALA A 64 16.78 -6.83 15.62
N ALA A 65 17.15 -5.58 15.90
CA ALA A 65 16.60 -4.82 17.02
C ALA A 65 15.16 -4.38 16.74
N ASP A 66 14.87 -3.93 15.51
CA ASP A 66 13.49 -3.63 15.07
C ASP A 66 12.58 -4.85 15.17
N ALA A 67 13.09 -6.00 14.71
CA ALA A 67 12.36 -7.26 14.77
C ALA A 67 12.07 -7.69 16.22
N GLU A 68 13.04 -7.55 17.12
CA GLU A 68 12.85 -7.90 18.54
C GLU A 68 11.89 -6.94 19.24
N ALA A 69 12.03 -5.64 18.97
CA ALA A 69 11.10 -4.63 19.46
C ALA A 69 9.65 -4.92 19.02
N TYR A 70 9.43 -5.34 17.78
CA TYR A 70 8.10 -5.69 17.29
C TYR A 70 7.58 -7.02 17.88
N LYS A 71 8.43 -8.05 18.00
CA LYS A 71 8.08 -9.31 18.65
C LYS A 71 7.68 -9.14 20.11
N SER A 72 8.32 -8.21 20.84
CA SER A 72 7.97 -7.92 22.23
C SER A 72 6.52 -7.45 22.40
N LYS A 73 5.90 -6.93 21.33
CA LYS A 73 4.50 -6.48 21.31
C LYS A 73 3.51 -7.63 21.06
N PHE A 74 3.96 -8.87 20.87
CA PHE A 74 3.11 -9.98 20.42
C PHE A 74 1.83 -10.14 21.27
N LYS A 75 1.97 -10.18 22.60
CA LYS A 75 0.81 -10.31 23.50
C LYS A 75 -0.19 -9.17 23.31
N PHE A 76 0.29 -7.92 23.29
CA PHE A 76 -0.54 -6.74 23.04
C PHE A 76 -1.26 -6.82 21.68
N LEU A 77 -0.55 -7.19 20.61
CA LEU A 77 -1.13 -7.33 19.28
C LEU A 77 -2.21 -8.42 19.24
N THR A 78 -1.96 -9.59 19.82
CA THR A 78 -2.97 -10.66 19.86
C THR A 78 -4.24 -10.30 20.62
N GLU A 79 -4.14 -9.41 21.61
CA GLU A 79 -5.29 -8.92 22.38
C GLU A 79 -6.01 -7.75 21.70
N ARG A 80 -5.28 -6.92 20.94
CA ARG A 80 -5.79 -5.71 20.28
C ARG A 80 -6.35 -5.96 18.89
N LEU A 81 -5.62 -6.64 18.01
CA LEU A 81 -5.99 -6.78 16.59
C LEU A 81 -7.40 -7.37 16.36
N PRO A 82 -7.87 -8.37 17.14
CA PRO A 82 -9.25 -8.87 16.97
C PRO A 82 -10.34 -7.86 17.31
N LYS A 83 -9.99 -6.73 17.94
CA LYS A 83 -10.92 -5.69 18.40
C LYS A 83 -10.86 -4.42 17.54
N THR A 84 -9.93 -4.33 16.58
CA THR A 84 -9.88 -3.19 15.66
C THR A 84 -10.75 -3.43 14.43
N PHE A 85 -11.21 -2.35 13.78
CA PHE A 85 -12.12 -2.45 12.63
C PHE A 85 -11.56 -3.29 11.47
N THR A 86 -10.25 -3.23 11.23
CA THR A 86 -9.60 -3.85 10.05
C THR A 86 -8.57 -4.93 10.38
N GLY A 87 -8.35 -5.24 11.66
CA GLY A 87 -7.32 -6.18 12.07
C GLY A 87 -5.88 -5.66 11.94
N PHE A 88 -5.71 -4.35 11.72
CA PHE A 88 -4.43 -3.65 11.86
C PHE A 88 -4.26 -3.08 13.28
N GLU A 89 -3.04 -2.68 13.63
CA GLU A 89 -2.69 -2.15 14.96
C GLU A 89 -3.29 -0.76 15.26
N PHE A 90 -3.63 -0.03 14.19
CA PHE A 90 -4.31 1.26 14.23
C PHE A 90 -5.82 1.11 14.05
N ASP A 91 -6.57 2.10 14.53
CA ASP A 91 -8.03 2.17 14.44
C ASP A 91 -8.48 3.64 14.31
N PHE A 92 -9.78 3.87 14.16
CA PHE A 92 -10.33 5.23 14.09
C PHE A 92 -10.32 5.91 15.46
N GLU A 93 -9.67 7.07 15.55
CA GLU A 93 -9.54 7.84 16.81
C GLU A 93 -10.33 9.16 16.80
N HIS A 94 -10.84 9.57 15.64
CA HIS A 94 -11.53 10.84 15.45
C HIS A 94 -12.79 10.68 14.61
N ALA A 95 -13.85 11.40 14.96
CA ALA A 95 -15.00 11.62 14.09
C ALA A 95 -14.79 12.89 13.25
N TRP A 96 -15.17 12.86 11.99
CA TRP A 96 -15.01 14.00 11.08
C TRP A 96 -15.75 15.23 11.60
N ALA A 97 -16.98 15.04 12.10
CA ALA A 97 -17.86 16.11 12.55
C ALA A 97 -17.29 16.91 13.73
N ASP A 98 -16.49 16.27 14.59
CA ASP A 98 -15.98 16.86 15.83
C ASP A 98 -14.77 17.79 15.62
N LEU A 99 -14.19 17.76 14.42
CA LEU A 99 -12.95 18.48 14.10
C LEU A 99 -13.18 19.70 13.21
N THR A 100 -12.39 20.75 13.43
CA THR A 100 -12.28 21.88 12.50
C THR A 100 -11.64 21.44 11.16
N PRO A 101 -11.84 22.19 10.07
CA PRO A 101 -11.18 21.88 8.78
C PRO A 101 -9.66 21.73 8.88
N GLN A 102 -9.01 22.53 9.73
CA GLN A 102 -7.56 22.47 9.93
C GLN A 102 -7.14 21.18 10.66
N GLN A 103 -7.87 20.78 11.70
CA GLN A 103 -7.60 19.53 12.42
C GLN A 103 -7.84 18.30 11.52
N ARG A 104 -8.90 18.30 10.71
CA ARG A 104 -9.14 17.21 9.74
C ARG A 104 -7.97 17.06 8.77
N ARG A 105 -7.47 18.18 8.25
CA ARG A 105 -6.29 18.17 7.39
C ARG A 105 -5.09 17.58 8.13
N GLN A 106 -4.85 17.97 9.37
CA GLN A 106 -3.72 17.43 10.14
C GLN A 106 -3.80 15.91 10.29
N VAL A 107 -4.97 15.35 10.62
CA VAL A 107 -5.17 13.89 10.72
C VAL A 107 -4.82 13.19 9.40
N VAL A 108 -5.27 13.74 8.26
CA VAL A 108 -4.98 13.20 6.93
C VAL A 108 -3.49 13.30 6.60
N GLU A 109 -2.84 14.43 6.91
CA GLU A 109 -1.40 14.63 6.70
C GLU A 109 -0.57 13.69 7.57
N ASP A 110 -0.96 13.46 8.83
CA ASP A 110 -0.29 12.51 9.72
C ASP A 110 -0.40 11.07 9.19
N CYS A 111 -1.59 10.68 8.72
CA CYS A 111 -1.80 9.39 8.07
C CYS A 111 -1.02 9.25 6.75
N TRP A 112 -0.92 10.33 5.96
CA TRP A 112 -0.13 10.35 4.73
C TRP A 112 1.36 10.19 5.03
N ASN A 113 1.85 10.91 6.03
CA ASN A 113 3.24 10.88 6.47
C ASN A 113 3.62 9.57 7.15
N ASP A 114 2.68 8.85 7.76
CA ASP A 114 2.90 7.48 8.22
C ASP A 114 3.27 6.54 7.06
N GLY A 115 2.67 6.74 5.89
CA GLY A 115 3.03 6.01 4.66
C GLY A 115 2.60 4.54 4.69
N SER A 116 1.47 4.26 5.32
CA SER A 116 0.84 2.94 5.40
C SER A 116 -0.66 3.03 5.08
N LEU A 117 -1.37 1.92 5.22
CA LEU A 117 -2.82 1.87 5.00
C LEU A 117 -3.64 2.74 5.98
N LYS A 118 -3.02 3.36 7.00
CA LYS A 118 -3.67 4.29 7.94
C LYS A 118 -4.54 5.34 7.25
N LEU A 119 -4.07 5.93 6.15
CA LEU A 119 -4.87 6.93 5.43
C LEU A 119 -6.24 6.40 5.02
N TRP A 120 -6.31 5.13 4.63
CA TRP A 120 -7.55 4.51 4.20
C TRP A 120 -8.38 3.97 5.37
N VAL A 121 -7.74 3.38 6.38
CA VAL A 121 -8.47 2.58 7.40
C VAL A 121 -8.33 3.06 8.84
N SER A 122 -7.72 4.22 9.08
CA SER A 122 -7.64 4.85 10.41
C SER A 122 -7.84 6.36 10.41
N SER A 123 -8.03 7.00 9.24
CA SER A 123 -8.24 8.45 9.17
C SER A 123 -9.61 8.85 9.72
N PHE A 124 -10.68 8.47 9.01
CA PHE A 124 -12.07 8.72 9.41
C PHE A 124 -12.94 7.53 9.01
N ALA A 125 -13.76 7.05 9.95
CA ALA A 125 -14.66 5.92 9.69
C ALA A 125 -15.73 6.27 8.65
N GLU A 126 -16.09 7.55 8.56
CA GLU A 126 -17.07 8.11 7.62
C GLU A 126 -16.64 8.00 6.15
N LEU A 127 -15.39 7.60 5.85
CA LEU A 127 -15.02 7.25 4.47
C LEU A 127 -15.71 5.98 3.96
N PHE A 128 -16.25 5.15 4.86
CA PHE A 128 -16.88 3.87 4.53
C PHE A 128 -18.42 3.92 4.52
N PHE A 129 -19.03 5.00 5.00
CA PHE A 129 -20.48 5.08 5.26
C PHE A 129 -21.10 6.37 4.75
#